data_AF-A0A963YV77-F1
#
_entry.id   AF-A0A963YV77-F1
#
_cell.length_a   1.000
_cell.length_b   1.000
_cell.length_c   1.000
_cell.angle_alpha   90.00
_cell.angle_beta   90.00
_cell.angle_gamma   90.00
#
_symmetry.space_group_name_H-M   'P 1'
#
loop_
_entity.id
_entity.type
_entity.pdbx_description
1 polymer ?
#
loop_
_entity_poly.entity_id
_entity_poly.type
_entity_poly.pdbx_seq_one_letter_code
_entity_poly.pdbx_strand_id
1 'polypeptide(L)'
;MTRQDSFRLEAEGIQVDLDLDLGQIASLSIRQGDRVLSPFHRVPWADSQDDALFEGTDPHLRRMSIDFFGAPFTLSDVEPAPYHGWPANSSWHLVEVCHFERGVTGRFQLDRDVMGTRLVKELTLRDHHPFLYQNHIFKGGSGKLPVGYHAMVSLPGEAFLSFSPKLEAMTPETALEPDPARGTSLLRYPSSSSDIHAFPMADGRTADLARYPLADRHDDLVMLVEDPANSLGWSVAARPQRRDLALVLKSPKTLPFTILWYSNGGRFYPPWNGRHVGVLGVEEVCAFMNAGHKASAAPNGLSERGFPTAAVLGGDLSIRSVIGAVDWIVGAETVREIKAGGKGLIIRTADGEAEVNFDGSFLA
;
A
#
# COMPACT_ATOMS: atom_id res chain seq x y z
N MET A 1 8.36 -23.44 18.07
CA MET A 1 8.52 -21.97 18.12
C MET A 1 9.66 -21.60 17.19
N THR A 2 9.37 -21.36 15.91
CA THR A 2 10.30 -20.58 15.09
C THR A 2 10.22 -19.15 15.59
N ARG A 3 11.32 -18.65 16.15
CA ARG A 3 11.47 -17.24 16.51
C ARG A 3 11.23 -16.45 15.23
N GLN A 4 10.29 -15.51 15.26
CA GLN A 4 10.12 -14.56 14.17
C GLN A 4 11.41 -13.76 14.07
N ASP A 5 12.15 -13.93 12.99
CA ASP A 5 13.34 -13.12 12.74
C ASP A 5 12.85 -11.77 12.25
N SER A 6 12.92 -10.77 13.13
CA SER A 6 12.60 -9.39 12.81
C SER A 6 13.82 -8.50 12.98
N PHE A 7 13.87 -7.43 12.18
CA PHE A 7 14.91 -6.41 12.29
C PHE A 7 14.28 -5.06 12.60
N ARG A 8 14.78 -4.41 13.67
CA ARG A 8 14.32 -3.10 14.10
C ARG A 8 15.24 -2.00 13.60
N LEU A 9 14.64 -0.93 13.05
CA LEU A 9 15.28 0.35 12.81
C LEU A 9 14.60 1.43 13.65
N GLU A 10 15.40 2.34 14.18
CA GLU A 10 14.94 3.45 15.03
C GLU A 10 15.63 4.76 14.63
N ALA A 11 14.87 5.85 14.67
CA ALA A 11 15.36 7.23 14.67
C ALA A 11 14.56 8.02 15.71
N GLU A 12 14.92 9.26 16.01
CA GLU A 12 14.21 10.00 17.04
C GLU A 12 12.73 10.20 16.66
N GLY A 13 11.84 9.62 17.46
CA GLY A 13 10.39 9.74 17.27
C GLY A 13 9.77 8.78 16.25
N ILE A 14 10.51 7.81 15.72
CA ILE A 14 9.96 6.81 14.81
C ILE A 14 10.72 5.47 14.91
N GLN A 15 9.97 4.37 14.85
CA GLN A 15 10.51 3.01 14.87
C GLN A 15 9.75 2.14 13.88
N VAL A 16 10.46 1.25 13.21
CA VAL A 16 9.90 0.24 12.31
C VAL A 16 10.52 -1.13 12.61
N ASP A 17 9.70 -2.17 12.60
CA ASP A 17 10.14 -3.57 12.61
C ASP A 17 9.86 -4.19 11.22
N LEU A 18 10.87 -4.83 10.62
CA LEU A 18 10.76 -5.60 9.38
C LEU A 18 10.70 -7.10 9.72
N ASP A 19 9.71 -7.82 9.20
CA ASP A 19 9.69 -9.29 9.22
C ASP A 19 10.68 -9.80 8.17
N LEU A 20 11.76 -10.46 8.59
CA LEU A 20 12.80 -10.96 7.69
C LEU A 20 12.40 -12.25 6.97
N ASP A 21 11.37 -12.97 7.40
CA ASP A 21 10.90 -14.17 6.69
C ASP A 21 10.07 -13.83 5.45
N LEU A 22 9.39 -12.69 5.46
CA LEU A 22 8.43 -12.30 4.42
C LEU A 22 8.73 -10.93 3.78
N GLY A 23 9.56 -10.11 4.41
CA GLY A 23 9.82 -8.74 3.97
C GLY A 23 8.66 -7.78 4.20
N GLN A 24 7.78 -8.04 5.16
CA GLN A 24 6.66 -7.13 5.44
C GLN A 24 7.01 -6.19 6.58
N ILE A 25 6.43 -4.99 6.59
CA ILE A 25 6.53 -4.12 7.75
C ILE A 25 5.69 -4.73 8.87
N ALA A 26 6.36 -5.25 9.90
CA ALA A 26 5.72 -5.94 11.02
C ALA A 26 5.11 -4.94 12.00
N SER A 27 5.75 -3.78 12.19
CA SER A 27 5.26 -2.69 13.03
C SER A 27 5.81 -1.34 12.54
N LEU A 28 5.05 -0.27 12.76
CA LEU A 28 5.47 1.11 12.55
C LEU A 28 4.86 2.00 13.63
N SER A 29 5.69 2.63 14.44
CA SER A 29 5.25 3.54 15.50
C SER A 29 5.91 4.91 15.36
N ILE A 30 5.11 5.96 15.47
CA ILE A 30 5.52 7.36 15.30
C ILE A 30 5.14 8.12 16.57
N ARG A 31 6.10 8.75 17.23
CA ARG A 31 5.86 9.57 18.43
C ARG A 31 5.70 11.03 18.05
N GLN A 32 4.58 11.63 18.44
CA GLN A 32 4.31 13.07 18.31
C GLN A 32 3.81 13.60 19.65
N GLY A 33 4.62 14.42 20.31
CA GLY A 33 4.39 14.81 21.70
C GLY A 33 4.30 13.58 22.62
N ASP A 34 3.20 13.49 23.37
CA ASP A 34 2.91 12.38 24.29
C ASP A 34 2.17 11.21 23.62
N ARG A 35 1.87 11.31 22.32
CA ARG A 35 1.11 10.30 21.57
C ARG A 35 2.03 9.42 20.75
N VAL A 36 1.63 8.14 20.62
CA VAL A 36 2.21 7.19 19.66
C VAL A 36 1.15 6.83 18.64
N LEU A 37 1.44 7.12 17.37
CA LEU A 37 0.60 6.82 16.23
C LEU A 37 1.08 5.54 15.56
N SER A 38 0.14 4.65 15.23
CA SER A 38 0.38 3.40 14.49
C SER A 38 -0.87 3.12 13.66
N PRO A 39 -1.08 3.82 12.54
CA PRO A 39 -2.37 3.83 11.88
C PRO A 39 -2.64 2.62 11.00
N PHE A 40 -1.61 1.82 10.73
CA PHE A 40 -1.69 0.71 9.79
C PHE A 40 -2.14 -0.59 10.45
N HIS A 41 -2.70 -1.47 9.63
CA HIS A 41 -3.37 -2.70 10.05
C HIS A 41 -2.40 -3.88 10.07
N ARG A 42 -2.64 -4.80 11.00
CA ARG A 42 -2.04 -6.13 11.04
C ARG A 42 -3.17 -7.14 11.18
N VAL A 43 -3.15 -8.18 10.34
CA VAL A 43 -4.25 -9.15 10.29
C VAL A 43 -4.48 -9.83 11.64
N PRO A 44 -5.75 -10.14 12.00
CA PRO A 44 -6.08 -10.67 13.32
C PRO A 44 -5.60 -12.11 13.56
N TRP A 45 -5.13 -12.81 12.52
CA TRP A 45 -4.57 -14.16 12.60
C TRP A 45 -3.05 -14.20 12.54
N ALA A 46 -2.36 -13.05 12.55
CA ALA A 46 -0.91 -13.01 12.36
C ALA A 46 -0.10 -13.76 13.43
N ASP A 47 -0.70 -13.98 14.62
CA ASP A 47 -0.12 -14.78 15.71
C ASP A 47 -0.74 -16.18 15.82
N SER A 48 -1.56 -16.60 14.85
CA SER A 48 -2.18 -17.92 14.87
C SER A 48 -1.13 -19.01 14.73
N GLN A 49 -1.28 -20.06 15.54
CA GLN A 49 -0.47 -21.28 15.49
C GLN A 49 -1.17 -22.42 14.74
N ASP A 50 -2.37 -22.16 14.22
CA ASP A 50 -3.15 -23.14 13.47
C ASP A 50 -2.70 -23.16 12.00
N ASP A 51 -1.79 -24.06 11.68
CA ASP A 51 -1.27 -24.25 10.32
C ASP A 51 -2.36 -24.59 9.31
N ALA A 52 -3.46 -25.22 9.75
CA ALA A 52 -4.58 -25.57 8.86
C ALA A 52 -5.31 -24.33 8.33
N LEU A 53 -5.22 -23.17 9.00
CA LEU A 53 -5.74 -21.90 8.47
C LEU A 53 -5.06 -21.46 7.17
N PHE A 54 -3.84 -21.96 6.94
CA PHE A 54 -2.97 -21.49 5.87
C PHE A 54 -2.65 -22.58 4.85
N GLU A 55 -3.30 -23.74 4.93
CA GLU A 55 -3.14 -24.80 3.94
C GLU A 55 -3.51 -24.28 2.55
N GLY A 56 -2.59 -24.39 1.59
CA GLY A 56 -2.77 -23.89 0.23
C GLY A 56 -2.78 -22.37 0.07
N THR A 57 -2.45 -21.61 1.12
CA THR A 57 -2.32 -20.14 1.06
C THR A 57 -0.87 -19.72 0.87
N ASP A 58 -0.68 -18.58 0.19
CA ASP A 58 0.66 -18.01 0.00
C ASP A 58 1.25 -17.47 1.33
N PRO A 59 2.59 -17.57 1.52
CA PRO A 59 3.24 -17.18 2.76
C PRO A 59 2.90 -15.77 3.27
N HIS A 60 2.77 -14.79 2.37
CA HIS A 60 2.50 -13.41 2.75
C HIS A 60 1.19 -13.24 3.53
N LEU A 61 0.18 -14.08 3.29
CA LEU A 61 -1.12 -14.02 3.96
C LEU A 61 -1.05 -14.45 5.42
N ARG A 62 -0.04 -15.23 5.82
CA ARG A 62 0.07 -15.79 7.17
C ARG A 62 0.18 -14.71 8.23
N ARG A 63 0.90 -13.63 7.92
CA ARG A 63 1.23 -12.55 8.86
C ARG A 63 1.11 -11.16 8.23
N MET A 64 0.18 -11.02 7.28
CA MET A 64 -0.02 -9.80 6.51
C MET A 64 -0.10 -8.55 7.42
N SER A 65 0.82 -7.60 7.24
CA SER A 65 1.01 -6.50 8.20
C SER A 65 1.53 -5.23 7.54
N ILE A 66 0.99 -4.09 7.99
CA ILE A 66 1.32 -2.69 7.68
C ILE A 66 1.48 -2.39 6.18
N ASP A 67 2.55 -2.85 5.55
CA ASP A 67 2.86 -2.71 4.13
C ASP A 67 3.78 -3.85 3.67
N PHE A 68 3.66 -4.23 2.41
CA PHE A 68 4.56 -5.15 1.73
C PHE A 68 4.68 -4.78 0.25
N PHE A 69 5.78 -5.21 -0.37
CA PHE A 69 6.05 -4.93 -1.77
C PHE A 69 5.78 -6.16 -2.63
N GLY A 70 5.00 -6.00 -3.69
CA GLY A 70 4.69 -7.05 -4.64
C GLY A 70 5.46 -6.89 -5.94
N ALA A 71 6.13 -7.95 -6.39
CA ALA A 71 6.76 -8.02 -7.71
C ALA A 71 6.91 -9.47 -8.20
N PRO A 72 6.11 -9.93 -9.19
CA PRO A 72 5.01 -9.17 -9.80
C PRO A 72 3.91 -8.84 -8.81
N PHE A 73 3.28 -7.69 -8.98
CA PHE A 73 2.07 -7.33 -8.24
C PHE A 73 0.91 -8.21 -8.73
N THR A 74 0.21 -8.87 -7.80
CA THR A 74 -0.85 -9.89 -8.02
C THR A 74 -0.34 -11.22 -8.58
N LEU A 75 -0.93 -11.74 -9.66
CA LEU A 75 -0.63 -13.07 -10.19
C LEU A 75 0.73 -13.10 -10.92
N SER A 76 1.54 -14.12 -10.63
CA SER A 76 2.84 -14.37 -11.26
C SER A 76 2.73 -15.43 -12.37
N ASP A 77 2.18 -15.04 -13.52
CA ASP A 77 1.87 -15.93 -14.67
C ASP A 77 2.87 -15.82 -15.85
N VAL A 78 4.02 -15.18 -15.63
CA VAL A 78 5.17 -15.18 -16.56
C VAL A 78 6.31 -16.04 -16.02
N GLU A 79 6.69 -15.83 -14.76
CA GLU A 79 7.61 -16.68 -14.00
C GLU A 79 6.87 -17.18 -12.74
N PRO A 80 6.80 -18.50 -12.48
CA PRO A 80 6.05 -19.00 -11.33
C PRO A 80 6.58 -18.48 -9.99
N ALA A 81 5.69 -17.82 -9.23
CA ALA A 81 5.91 -17.39 -7.86
C ALA A 81 4.55 -17.33 -7.12
N PRO A 82 4.54 -17.28 -5.78
CA PRO A 82 3.34 -16.98 -5.00
C PRO A 82 2.64 -15.68 -5.44
N TYR A 83 1.38 -15.49 -5.08
CA TYR A 83 0.66 -14.24 -5.33
C TYR A 83 1.38 -13.05 -4.64
N HIS A 84 1.50 -11.94 -5.35
CA HIS A 84 2.40 -10.80 -5.08
C HIS A 84 3.91 -11.09 -5.19
N GLY A 85 4.29 -12.25 -5.72
CA GLY A 85 5.68 -12.57 -6.05
C GLY A 85 6.59 -12.84 -4.86
N TRP A 86 7.85 -13.15 -5.13
CA TRP A 86 8.84 -13.46 -4.09
C TRP A 86 9.11 -12.35 -3.07
N PRO A 87 9.06 -11.04 -3.39
CA PRO A 87 9.39 -9.99 -2.42
C PRO A 87 8.49 -9.95 -1.18
N ALA A 88 7.24 -10.41 -1.31
CA ALA A 88 6.27 -10.52 -0.21
C ALA A 88 6.24 -11.91 0.46
N ASN A 89 6.88 -12.90 -0.15
CA ASN A 89 6.70 -14.32 0.16
C ASN A 89 8.01 -15.08 0.44
N SER A 90 9.13 -14.38 0.57
CA SER A 90 10.44 -14.99 0.79
C SER A 90 11.28 -14.20 1.77
N SER A 91 12.26 -14.88 2.36
CA SER A 91 13.19 -14.32 3.32
C SER A 91 14.07 -13.22 2.74
N TRP A 92 14.44 -12.30 3.62
CA TRP A 92 15.33 -11.19 3.41
C TRP A 92 16.43 -11.24 4.46
N HIS A 93 17.65 -10.90 4.08
CA HIS A 93 18.76 -10.74 5.03
C HIS A 93 19.25 -9.30 5.06
N LEU A 94 19.64 -8.85 6.25
CA LEU A 94 20.30 -7.57 6.44
C LEU A 94 21.67 -7.58 5.73
N VAL A 95 21.91 -6.55 4.92
CA VAL A 95 23.18 -6.32 4.23
C VAL A 95 24.01 -5.30 5.00
N GLU A 96 23.41 -4.16 5.33
CA GLU A 96 24.08 -3.06 6.03
C GLU A 96 23.09 -2.15 6.77
N VAL A 97 23.60 -1.47 7.79
CA VAL A 97 22.91 -0.36 8.47
C VAL A 97 23.82 0.85 8.39
N CYS A 98 23.32 1.91 7.75
CA CYS A 98 24.05 3.14 7.51
C CYS A 98 23.44 4.27 8.35
N HIS A 99 24.17 4.74 9.36
CA HIS A 99 23.81 5.93 10.12
C HIS A 99 24.33 7.18 9.44
N PHE A 100 23.52 8.23 9.45
CA PHE A 100 23.88 9.58 9.01
C PHE A 100 23.43 10.59 10.06
N GLU A 101 23.82 11.86 9.90
CA GLU A 101 23.70 12.91 10.94
C GLU A 101 22.33 12.96 11.64
N ARG A 102 21.24 12.66 10.93
CA ARG A 102 19.87 12.70 11.46
C ARG A 102 19.00 11.54 11.00
N GLY A 103 19.54 10.33 11.06
CA GLY A 103 18.75 9.14 10.73
C GLY A 103 19.57 7.90 10.40
N VAL A 104 18.86 6.91 9.90
CA VAL A 104 19.40 5.58 9.61
C VAL A 104 18.73 4.99 8.37
N THR A 105 19.51 4.27 7.58
CA THR A 105 19.02 3.41 6.50
C THR A 105 19.44 1.98 6.76
N GLY A 106 18.48 1.06 6.84
CA GLY A 106 18.76 -0.38 6.78
C GLY A 106 18.59 -0.89 5.35
N ARG A 107 19.55 -1.68 4.88
CA ARG A 107 19.53 -2.31 3.56
C ARG A 107 19.38 -3.82 3.70
N PHE A 108 18.44 -4.37 2.97
CA PHE A 108 18.09 -5.78 3.00
C PHE A 108 18.09 -6.33 1.58
N GLN A 109 18.37 -7.62 1.46
CA GLN A 109 18.35 -8.30 0.18
C GLN A 109 17.43 -9.50 0.23
N LEU A 110 16.66 -9.68 -0.84
CA LEU A 110 15.81 -10.82 -1.07
C LEU A 110 16.65 -12.07 -1.39
N ASP A 111 16.28 -13.22 -0.82
CA ASP A 111 16.98 -14.50 -1.07
C ASP A 111 16.64 -15.13 -2.43
N ARG A 112 15.61 -14.61 -3.10
CA ARG A 112 15.13 -15.05 -4.41
C ARG A 112 15.39 -13.98 -5.46
N ASP A 113 15.68 -14.43 -6.67
CA ASP A 113 15.69 -13.56 -7.83
C ASP A 113 14.26 -13.33 -8.34
N VAL A 114 14.03 -12.19 -8.98
CA VAL A 114 12.77 -11.85 -9.65
C VAL A 114 13.09 -11.50 -11.10
N MET A 115 12.70 -12.32 -12.09
CA MET A 115 13.04 -12.09 -13.50
C MET A 115 14.54 -11.86 -13.76
N GLY A 116 15.40 -12.62 -13.07
CA GLY A 116 16.86 -12.48 -13.14
C GLY A 116 17.40 -11.18 -12.54
N THR A 117 16.63 -10.51 -11.68
CA THR A 117 17.07 -9.34 -10.88
C THR A 117 17.42 -9.76 -9.47
N ARG A 118 18.47 -9.15 -8.92
CA ARG A 118 18.68 -9.09 -7.47
C ARG A 118 17.88 -7.91 -6.92
N LEU A 119 16.97 -8.19 -5.98
CA LEU A 119 16.16 -7.15 -5.36
C LEU A 119 16.75 -6.75 -4.01
N VAL A 120 16.92 -5.45 -3.83
CA VAL A 120 17.32 -4.81 -2.57
C VAL A 120 16.17 -3.96 -2.05
N LYS A 121 15.97 -3.98 -0.74
CA LYS A 121 15.07 -3.08 -0.01
C LYS A 121 15.91 -2.15 0.85
N GLU A 122 15.57 -0.87 0.83
CA GLU A 122 16.11 0.12 1.76
C GLU A 122 14.94 0.73 2.54
N LEU A 123 15.07 0.73 3.87
CA LEU A 123 14.16 1.37 4.80
C LEU A 123 14.92 2.51 5.47
N THR A 124 14.46 3.74 5.30
CA THR A 124 15.11 4.93 5.87
C THR A 124 14.19 5.60 6.87
N LEU A 125 14.76 5.91 8.04
CA LEU A 125 14.15 6.73 9.07
C LEU A 125 14.99 7.99 9.26
N ARG A 126 14.33 9.12 9.57
CA ARG A 126 14.99 10.40 9.84
C ARG A 126 14.45 10.96 11.15
N ASP A 127 15.32 11.56 11.95
CA ASP A 127 14.93 12.11 13.25
C ASP A 127 13.81 13.14 13.09
N HIS A 128 12.74 12.94 13.85
CA HIS A 128 11.52 13.76 13.87
C HIS A 128 10.74 13.78 12.54
N HIS A 129 11.03 12.89 11.59
CA HIS A 129 10.16 12.67 10.44
C HIS A 129 9.10 11.64 10.82
N PRO A 130 7.80 11.93 10.62
CA PRO A 130 6.74 10.97 10.92
C PRO A 130 6.52 9.96 9.78
N PHE A 131 7.60 9.56 9.09
CA PHE A 131 7.54 8.84 7.82
C PHE A 131 8.60 7.74 7.73
N LEU A 132 8.16 6.57 7.25
CA LEU A 132 9.02 5.49 6.77
C LEU A 132 9.24 5.67 5.26
N TYR A 133 10.49 5.89 4.87
CA TYR A 133 10.88 6.01 3.47
C TYR A 133 11.32 4.65 2.94
N GLN A 134 10.61 4.13 1.93
CA GLN A 134 10.82 2.79 1.38
C GLN A 134 11.32 2.86 -0.06
N ASN A 135 12.35 2.08 -0.37
CA ASN A 135 12.91 1.97 -1.71
C ASN A 135 13.21 0.50 -2.05
N HIS A 136 12.66 0.02 -3.17
CA HIS A 136 12.95 -1.29 -3.73
C HIS A 136 13.77 -1.11 -5.01
N ILE A 137 14.98 -1.65 -5.02
CA ILE A 137 15.96 -1.48 -6.08
C ILE A 137 16.18 -2.82 -6.78
N PHE A 138 15.71 -2.92 -8.01
CA PHE A 138 16.01 -4.03 -8.90
C PHE A 138 17.37 -3.77 -9.55
N LYS A 139 18.30 -4.73 -9.46
CA LYS A 139 19.62 -4.65 -10.09
C LYS A 139 19.70 -5.61 -11.26
N GLY A 140 19.60 -5.09 -12.48
CA GLY A 140 19.70 -5.86 -13.73
C GLY A 140 18.35 -6.41 -14.22
N GLY A 141 18.35 -7.69 -14.62
CA GLY A 141 17.20 -8.38 -15.21
C GLY A 141 16.73 -7.82 -16.55
N SER A 142 15.58 -8.31 -17.02
CA SER A 142 14.98 -7.85 -18.28
C SER A 142 13.49 -8.15 -18.31
N GLY A 143 12.76 -7.42 -19.16
CA GLY A 143 11.32 -7.59 -19.35
C GLY A 143 10.50 -6.53 -18.61
N LYS A 144 9.20 -6.79 -18.51
CA LYS A 144 8.23 -5.89 -17.87
C LYS A 144 7.64 -6.57 -16.65
N LEU A 145 7.56 -5.87 -15.53
CA LEU A 145 7.14 -6.40 -14.24
C LEU A 145 6.15 -5.44 -13.58
N PRO A 146 4.89 -5.82 -13.32
CA PRO A 146 4.03 -4.99 -12.49
C PRO A 146 4.56 -4.98 -11.06
N VAL A 147 4.54 -3.82 -10.43
CA VAL A 147 5.12 -3.61 -9.10
C VAL A 147 4.21 -2.75 -8.26
N GLY A 148 4.27 -2.89 -6.94
CA GLY A 148 3.49 -2.02 -6.07
C GLY A 148 3.74 -2.25 -4.59
N TYR A 149 3.42 -1.22 -3.81
CA TYR A 149 3.32 -1.28 -2.35
C TYR A 149 1.87 -1.54 -1.96
N HIS A 150 1.65 -2.17 -0.81
CA HIS A 150 0.35 -2.62 -0.35
C HIS A 150 0.14 -2.21 1.12
N ALA A 151 0.09 -0.90 1.36
CA ALA A 151 -0.11 -0.37 2.70
C ALA A 151 -1.55 -0.61 3.15
N MET A 152 -1.78 -1.07 4.37
CA MET A 152 -3.11 -1.35 4.90
C MET A 152 -3.39 -0.41 6.06
N VAL A 153 -4.38 0.46 5.94
CA VAL A 153 -4.78 1.39 7.00
C VAL A 153 -5.85 0.73 7.88
N SER A 154 -5.69 0.81 9.19
CA SER A 154 -6.71 0.37 10.14
C SER A 154 -7.77 1.46 10.34
N LEU A 155 -9.01 1.13 10.00
CA LEU A 155 -10.20 1.98 10.04
C LEU A 155 -11.29 1.31 10.91
N PRO A 156 -11.12 1.25 12.25
CA PRO A 156 -12.07 0.60 13.15
C PRO A 156 -13.41 1.35 13.32
N GLY A 157 -13.57 2.49 12.65
CA GLY A 157 -14.75 3.33 12.67
C GLY A 157 -14.82 4.17 11.40
N GLU A 158 -15.59 5.24 11.41
CA GLU A 158 -15.67 6.14 10.25
C GLU A 158 -14.33 6.77 9.92
N ALA A 159 -14.03 6.90 8.63
CA ALA A 159 -12.89 7.65 8.15
C ALA A 159 -13.21 8.42 6.89
N PHE A 160 -12.50 9.52 6.70
CA PHE A 160 -12.59 10.37 5.51
C PHE A 160 -11.34 10.18 4.68
N LEU A 161 -11.53 9.87 3.41
CA LEU A 161 -10.45 9.60 2.48
C LEU A 161 -10.27 10.80 1.56
N SER A 162 -9.02 11.18 1.34
CA SER A 162 -8.66 12.30 0.46
C SER A 162 -7.44 11.91 -0.35
N PHE A 163 -7.39 12.35 -1.60
CA PHE A 163 -6.34 11.94 -2.52
C PHE A 163 -5.85 13.11 -3.37
N SER A 164 -4.63 12.99 -3.90
CA SER A 164 -4.19 13.81 -5.04
C SER A 164 -5.21 13.71 -6.18
N PRO A 165 -5.32 14.74 -7.05
CA PRO A 165 -6.21 14.72 -8.19
C PRO A 165 -6.13 13.40 -8.98
N LYS A 166 -7.28 12.74 -9.16
CA LYS A 166 -7.45 11.50 -9.92
C LYS A 166 -8.25 11.80 -11.18
N LEU A 167 -7.93 11.12 -12.28
CA LEU A 167 -8.68 11.24 -13.52
C LEU A 167 -9.97 10.44 -13.50
N GLU A 168 -9.91 9.24 -12.92
CA GLU A 168 -11.02 8.29 -12.88
C GLU A 168 -10.78 7.21 -11.83
N ALA A 169 -11.87 6.58 -11.42
CA ALA A 169 -11.91 5.36 -10.63
C ALA A 169 -12.50 4.22 -11.48
N MET A 170 -12.04 3.00 -11.26
CA MET A 170 -12.54 1.82 -11.97
C MET A 170 -12.37 0.53 -11.17
N THR A 171 -13.32 -0.39 -11.33
CA THR A 171 -13.23 -1.76 -10.81
C THR A 171 -12.66 -2.70 -11.88
N PRO A 172 -12.03 -3.82 -11.48
CA PRO A 172 -11.64 -4.88 -12.40
C PRO A 172 -12.83 -5.57 -13.06
N GLU A 173 -12.52 -6.42 -14.05
CA GLU A 173 -13.52 -7.21 -14.78
C GLU A 173 -14.41 -8.04 -13.85
N THR A 174 -13.82 -8.61 -12.80
CA THR A 174 -14.50 -9.45 -11.82
C THR A 174 -14.18 -9.00 -10.40
N ALA A 175 -15.15 -9.15 -9.51
CA ALA A 175 -14.95 -8.99 -8.07
C ALA A 175 -13.83 -9.91 -7.53
N LEU A 176 -13.26 -9.55 -6.37
CA LEU A 176 -12.19 -10.32 -5.72
C LEU A 176 -12.61 -11.75 -5.38
N GLU A 177 -13.85 -11.93 -4.91
CA GLU A 177 -14.47 -13.23 -4.69
C GLU A 177 -15.83 -13.25 -5.41
N PRO A 178 -15.90 -13.76 -6.65
CA PRO A 178 -17.12 -13.75 -7.43
C PRO A 178 -18.11 -14.86 -7.03
N ASP A 179 -17.68 -15.87 -6.27
CA ASP A 179 -18.57 -16.92 -5.77
C ASP A 179 -19.37 -16.39 -4.55
N PRO A 180 -20.71 -16.22 -4.66
CA PRO A 180 -21.53 -15.70 -3.57
C PRO A 180 -21.59 -16.63 -2.35
N ALA A 181 -21.21 -17.91 -2.48
CA ALA A 181 -21.07 -18.81 -1.34
C ALA A 181 -19.79 -18.52 -0.53
N ARG A 182 -18.81 -17.86 -1.13
CA ARG A 182 -17.48 -17.62 -0.56
C ARG A 182 -17.24 -16.17 -0.19
N GLY A 183 -17.95 -15.23 -0.79
CA GLY A 183 -17.81 -13.83 -0.42
C GLY A 183 -18.89 -12.89 -0.95
N THR A 184 -18.67 -11.60 -0.75
CA THR A 184 -19.60 -10.54 -1.15
C THR A 184 -18.82 -9.28 -1.53
N SER A 185 -19.29 -8.60 -2.58
CA SER A 185 -18.83 -7.30 -3.05
C SER A 185 -20.02 -6.38 -3.24
N LEU A 186 -19.84 -5.08 -3.03
CA LEU A 186 -20.91 -4.07 -3.11
C LEU A 186 -20.91 -3.31 -4.43
N LEU A 187 -19.72 -3.05 -4.97
CA LEU A 187 -19.55 -2.23 -6.15
C LEU A 187 -19.99 -2.98 -7.40
N ARG A 188 -20.23 -2.24 -8.49
CA ARG A 188 -20.48 -2.84 -9.79
C ARG A 188 -19.14 -3.26 -10.42
N TYR A 189 -19.10 -4.48 -10.96
CA TYR A 189 -17.95 -5.02 -11.70
C TYR A 189 -18.39 -5.47 -13.10
N PRO A 190 -17.65 -5.10 -14.17
CA PRO A 190 -16.76 -3.93 -14.22
C PRO A 190 -17.55 -2.62 -14.18
N SER A 191 -16.90 -1.55 -13.73
CA SER A 191 -17.47 -0.20 -13.77
C SER A 191 -16.37 0.87 -13.70
N SER A 192 -16.68 2.08 -14.15
CA SER A 192 -15.82 3.25 -14.02
C SER A 192 -16.62 4.52 -13.77
N SER A 193 -15.98 5.51 -13.16
CA SER A 193 -16.54 6.83 -12.88
C SER A 193 -15.43 7.86 -12.76
N SER A 194 -15.67 9.08 -13.25
CA SER A 194 -14.81 10.24 -12.93
C SER A 194 -15.17 10.91 -11.60
N ASP A 195 -16.32 10.55 -11.02
CA ASP A 195 -16.77 11.05 -9.72
C ASP A 195 -16.66 9.93 -8.67
N ILE A 196 -15.72 10.10 -7.74
CA ILE A 196 -15.48 9.16 -6.64
C ILE A 196 -16.56 9.23 -5.55
N HIS A 197 -17.35 10.31 -5.51
CA HIS A 197 -18.43 10.48 -4.52
C HIS A 197 -19.73 9.79 -4.95
N ALA A 198 -19.80 9.31 -6.20
CA ALA A 198 -20.97 8.64 -6.76
C ALA A 198 -20.57 7.41 -7.60
N PHE A 199 -19.78 6.49 -7.03
CA PHE A 199 -19.31 5.30 -7.73
C PHE A 199 -20.42 4.22 -7.85
N PRO A 200 -20.61 3.57 -9.01
CA PRO A 200 -21.70 2.62 -9.22
C PRO A 200 -21.65 1.37 -8.32
N MET A 201 -22.81 1.02 -7.72
CA MET A 201 -23.02 -0.21 -6.97
C MET A 201 -23.76 -1.27 -7.79
N ALA A 202 -23.65 -2.54 -7.37
CA ALA A 202 -24.31 -3.67 -8.02
C ALA A 202 -25.85 -3.54 -8.04
N ASP A 203 -26.43 -2.97 -6.99
CA ASP A 203 -27.88 -2.77 -6.84
C ASP A 203 -28.45 -1.52 -7.54
N GLY A 204 -27.59 -0.77 -8.24
CA GLY A 204 -27.99 0.44 -8.98
C GLY A 204 -27.92 1.74 -8.17
N ARG A 205 -27.57 1.70 -6.88
CA ARG A 205 -27.20 2.89 -6.10
C ARG A 205 -25.77 3.34 -6.39
N THR A 206 -25.31 4.36 -5.68
CA THR A 206 -23.94 4.85 -5.71
C THR A 206 -23.31 4.83 -4.32
N ALA A 207 -21.99 4.68 -4.27
CA ALA A 207 -21.17 4.75 -3.07
C ALA A 207 -20.19 5.94 -3.14
N ASP A 208 -19.93 6.56 -1.99
CA ASP A 208 -18.91 7.60 -1.86
C ASP A 208 -17.59 6.95 -1.46
N LEU A 209 -16.67 6.79 -2.42
CA LEU A 209 -15.36 6.20 -2.20
C LEU A 209 -14.45 7.08 -1.32
N ALA A 210 -14.83 8.33 -1.05
CA ALA A 210 -14.13 9.20 -0.10
C ALA A 210 -14.53 8.92 1.37
N ARG A 211 -15.33 7.88 1.63
CA ARG A 211 -15.79 7.49 2.98
C ARG A 211 -15.50 6.03 3.28
N TYR A 212 -15.31 5.75 4.56
CA TYR A 212 -15.25 4.40 5.11
C TYR A 212 -16.10 4.31 6.38
N PRO A 213 -16.78 3.17 6.65
CA PRO A 213 -16.97 2.03 5.75
C PRO A 213 -17.95 2.35 4.60
N LEU A 214 -17.87 1.59 3.50
CA LEU A 214 -18.90 1.68 2.44
C LEU A 214 -20.18 0.95 2.86
N ALA A 215 -20.04 -0.26 3.40
CA ALA A 215 -21.05 -0.95 4.21
C ALA A 215 -20.37 -2.07 5.04
N ASP A 216 -21.15 -2.96 5.64
CA ASP A 216 -20.65 -4.16 6.32
C ASP A 216 -20.54 -5.37 5.38
N ARG A 217 -19.64 -6.30 5.71
CA ARG A 217 -19.50 -7.65 5.08
C ARG A 217 -19.26 -7.61 3.58
N HIS A 218 -18.26 -6.85 3.16
CA HIS A 218 -17.84 -6.79 1.76
C HIS A 218 -16.33 -6.70 1.60
N ASP A 219 -15.85 -7.21 0.47
CA ASP A 219 -14.50 -6.99 -0.02
C ASP A 219 -14.60 -6.45 -1.45
N ASP A 220 -14.08 -5.24 -1.68
CA ASP A 220 -14.14 -4.55 -2.97
C ASP A 220 -12.77 -3.99 -3.37
N LEU A 221 -12.54 -3.87 -4.68
CA LEU A 221 -11.30 -3.35 -5.26
C LEU A 221 -11.62 -2.24 -6.26
N VAL A 222 -11.04 -1.05 -6.06
CA VAL A 222 -11.15 0.07 -7.00
C VAL A 222 -9.76 0.61 -7.29
N MET A 223 -9.42 0.79 -8.55
CA MET A 223 -8.21 1.48 -8.97
C MET A 223 -8.52 2.93 -9.32
N LEU A 224 -7.73 3.85 -8.78
CA LEU A 224 -7.72 5.28 -9.11
C LEU A 224 -6.55 5.56 -10.03
N VAL A 225 -6.79 6.29 -11.12
CA VAL A 225 -5.76 6.72 -12.07
C VAL A 225 -5.25 8.10 -11.71
N GLU A 226 -3.94 8.26 -11.52
CA GLU A 226 -3.37 9.58 -11.24
C GLU A 226 -3.57 10.55 -12.38
N ASP A 227 -3.84 11.80 -12.02
CA ASP A 227 -3.53 12.90 -12.91
C ASP A 227 -2.00 13.00 -13.08
N PRO A 228 -1.46 12.83 -14.30
CA PRO A 228 -0.02 12.92 -14.55
C PRO A 228 0.54 14.33 -14.31
N ALA A 229 -0.31 15.36 -14.15
CA ALA A 229 0.11 16.70 -13.73
C ALA A 229 0.58 16.75 -12.26
N ASN A 230 0.27 15.74 -11.45
CA ASN A 230 0.70 15.67 -10.06
C ASN A 230 2.22 15.49 -9.97
N SER A 231 2.89 16.37 -9.21
CA SER A 231 4.29 16.19 -8.84
C SER A 231 4.48 15.19 -7.69
N LEU A 232 3.43 14.95 -6.90
CA LEU A 232 3.38 14.03 -5.77
C LEU A 232 2.00 13.35 -5.75
N GLY A 233 1.98 12.02 -5.72
CA GLY A 233 0.76 11.27 -5.48
C GLY A 233 0.59 11.04 -3.99
N TRP A 234 -0.61 11.27 -3.47
CA TRP A 234 -0.90 11.11 -2.06
C TRP A 234 -2.29 10.55 -1.82
N SER A 235 -2.39 9.78 -0.76
CA SER A 235 -3.61 9.15 -0.25
C SER A 235 -3.63 9.35 1.26
N VAL A 236 -4.73 9.89 1.78
CA VAL A 236 -4.91 10.18 3.21
C VAL A 236 -6.16 9.50 3.72
N ALA A 237 -6.06 8.86 4.88
CA ALA A 237 -7.20 8.47 5.68
C ALA A 237 -7.20 9.27 7.00
N ALA A 238 -8.12 10.22 7.12
CA ALA A 238 -8.38 10.91 8.37
C ALA A 238 -9.26 10.04 9.27
N ARG A 239 -8.80 9.79 10.50
CA ARG A 239 -9.43 8.84 11.43
C ARG A 239 -9.89 9.55 12.71
N PRO A 240 -11.10 10.16 12.72
CA PRO A 240 -11.57 10.98 13.85
C PRO A 240 -11.48 10.30 15.22
N GLN A 241 -11.84 9.01 15.32
CA GLN A 241 -11.82 8.27 16.58
C GLN A 241 -10.39 8.04 17.10
N ARG A 242 -9.42 7.97 16.20
CA ARG A 242 -7.99 7.87 16.53
C ARG A 242 -7.30 9.22 16.57
N ARG A 243 -7.95 10.30 16.10
CA ARG A 243 -7.42 11.66 16.03
C ARG A 243 -6.05 11.71 15.35
N ASP A 244 -5.94 11.10 14.17
CA ASP A 244 -4.75 11.18 13.34
C ASP A 244 -5.10 11.05 11.84
N LEU A 245 -4.11 11.30 11.01
CA LEU A 245 -4.16 11.10 9.56
C LEU A 245 -3.12 10.04 9.21
N ALA A 246 -3.53 8.98 8.51
CA ALA A 246 -2.62 8.03 7.87
C ALA A 246 -2.29 8.52 6.45
N LEU A 247 -1.02 8.50 6.06
CA LEU A 247 -0.56 8.98 4.77
C LEU A 247 0.19 7.90 4.01
N VAL A 248 -0.09 7.81 2.72
CA VAL A 248 0.67 7.02 1.74
C VAL A 248 1.02 7.95 0.59
N LEU A 249 2.31 8.05 0.26
CA LEU A 249 2.84 8.97 -0.74
C LEU A 249 3.69 8.21 -1.76
N LYS A 250 3.61 8.64 -3.02
CA LYS A 250 4.32 8.01 -4.14
C LYS A 250 4.74 9.03 -5.20
N SER A 251 5.60 8.59 -6.11
CA SER A 251 5.84 9.29 -7.37
C SER A 251 4.82 8.82 -8.43
N PRO A 252 3.92 9.70 -8.93
CA PRO A 252 2.94 9.34 -9.97
C PRO A 252 3.57 8.82 -11.27
N LYS A 253 4.81 9.23 -11.55
CA LYS A 253 5.56 8.79 -12.74
C LYS A 253 5.94 7.30 -12.67
N THR A 254 6.20 6.80 -11.47
CA THR A 254 6.66 5.42 -11.25
C THR A 254 5.50 4.50 -10.89
N LEU A 255 4.54 5.01 -10.11
CA LEU A 255 3.36 4.28 -9.63
C LEU A 255 2.10 5.07 -10.04
N PRO A 256 1.63 4.96 -11.29
CA PRO A 256 0.56 5.82 -11.81
C PRO A 256 -0.84 5.51 -11.24
N PHE A 257 -0.98 4.45 -10.43
CA PHE A 257 -2.28 4.04 -9.91
C PHE A 257 -2.28 3.88 -8.40
N THR A 258 -3.40 4.17 -7.77
CA THR A 258 -3.68 3.83 -6.37
C THR A 258 -4.83 2.84 -6.37
N ILE A 259 -4.64 1.62 -5.87
CA ILE A 259 -5.72 0.67 -5.65
C ILE A 259 -6.22 0.82 -4.21
N LEU A 260 -7.53 0.93 -4.07
CA LEU A 260 -8.27 0.89 -2.82
C LEU A 260 -8.87 -0.51 -2.66
N TRP A 261 -8.35 -1.26 -1.70
CA TRP A 261 -8.90 -2.54 -1.29
C TRP A 261 -9.72 -2.35 -0.02
N TYR A 262 -11.03 -2.24 -0.16
CA TYR A 262 -11.95 -2.18 0.97
C TYR A 262 -12.14 -3.61 1.48
N SER A 263 -11.66 -3.91 2.68
CA SER A 263 -11.88 -5.22 3.29
C SER A 263 -12.59 -5.07 4.62
N ASN A 264 -13.87 -5.47 4.60
CA ASN A 264 -14.76 -5.34 5.73
C ASN A 264 -15.55 -6.63 5.97
N GLY A 265 -14.85 -7.75 6.02
CA GLY A 265 -15.40 -9.07 6.36
C GLY A 265 -16.12 -9.76 5.20
N GLY A 266 -15.79 -9.41 3.95
CA GLY A 266 -16.49 -9.91 2.77
C GLY A 266 -16.12 -11.31 2.32
N ARG A 267 -15.06 -11.94 2.85
CA ARG A 267 -14.62 -13.30 2.47
C ARG A 267 -14.82 -14.30 3.60
N PHE A 268 -15.47 -15.43 3.29
CA PHE A 268 -16.02 -16.38 4.27
C PHE A 268 -15.18 -17.65 4.47
N TYR A 269 -14.04 -17.76 3.79
CA TYR A 269 -13.13 -18.91 3.88
C TYR A 269 -11.82 -18.54 4.60
N PRO A 270 -11.04 -19.52 5.10
CA PRO A 270 -9.76 -19.26 5.75
C PRO A 270 -8.75 -18.55 4.83
N PRO A 271 -7.85 -17.71 5.37
CA PRO A 271 -7.79 -17.30 6.78
C PRO A 271 -8.79 -16.18 7.13
N TRP A 272 -9.48 -15.62 6.13
CA TRP A 272 -10.39 -14.49 6.24
C TRP A 272 -11.52 -14.76 7.23
N ASN A 273 -12.34 -15.79 6.99
CA ASN A 273 -13.47 -16.21 7.84
C ASN A 273 -14.37 -15.04 8.32
N GLY A 274 -14.51 -13.97 7.52
CA GLY A 274 -15.23 -12.76 7.88
C GLY A 274 -14.58 -11.92 9.00
N ARG A 275 -13.33 -12.19 9.38
CA ARG A 275 -12.62 -11.56 10.52
C ARG A 275 -11.76 -10.36 10.15
N HIS A 276 -11.41 -10.20 8.87
CA HIS A 276 -10.66 -9.04 8.39
C HIS A 276 -11.62 -7.88 8.15
N VAL A 277 -11.74 -6.99 9.15
CA VAL A 277 -12.74 -5.92 9.20
C VAL A 277 -12.08 -4.59 9.54
N GLY A 278 -12.65 -3.49 9.05
CA GLY A 278 -12.12 -2.16 9.33
C GLY A 278 -10.78 -1.89 8.64
N VAL A 279 -10.62 -2.28 7.37
CA VAL A 279 -9.33 -2.17 6.66
C VAL A 279 -9.50 -1.57 5.27
N LEU A 280 -8.63 -0.63 4.97
CA LEU A 280 -8.44 -0.11 3.61
C LEU A 280 -7.00 -0.40 3.18
N GLY A 281 -6.82 -1.28 2.20
CA GLY A 281 -5.60 -1.32 1.41
C GLY A 281 -5.49 -0.06 0.57
N VAL A 282 -4.38 0.65 0.69
CA VAL A 282 -3.97 1.78 -0.13
C VAL A 282 -2.71 1.35 -0.85
N GLU A 283 -2.89 0.79 -2.04
CA GLU A 283 -1.85 0.12 -2.78
C GLU A 283 -1.35 1.04 -3.88
N GLU A 284 -0.09 1.45 -3.82
CA GLU A 284 0.51 2.33 -4.83
C GLU A 284 1.23 1.47 -5.87
N VAL A 285 0.71 1.44 -7.10
CA VAL A 285 1.05 0.41 -8.08
C VAL A 285 1.37 0.94 -9.48
N CYS A 286 2.18 0.17 -10.19
CA CYS A 286 2.32 0.15 -11.64
C CYS A 286 1.92 -1.26 -12.09
N ALA A 287 0.62 -1.46 -12.27
CA ALA A 287 -0.02 -2.75 -12.56
C ALA A 287 -1.31 -2.53 -13.34
N PHE A 288 -1.75 -3.51 -14.13
CA PHE A 288 -3.09 -3.49 -14.72
C PHE A 288 -4.10 -4.08 -13.74
N MET A 289 -4.49 -3.28 -12.73
CA MET A 289 -5.37 -3.69 -11.63
C MET A 289 -4.86 -5.00 -10.97
N ASN A 290 -5.73 -6.01 -10.83
CA ASN A 290 -5.42 -7.37 -10.37
C ASN A 290 -5.35 -8.41 -11.50
N ALA A 291 -5.17 -7.98 -12.76
CA ALA A 291 -5.22 -8.86 -13.94
C ALA A 291 -3.98 -9.77 -14.10
N GLY A 292 -2.94 -9.59 -13.28
CA GLY A 292 -1.73 -10.41 -13.30
C GLY A 292 -0.58 -9.85 -14.15
N HIS A 293 0.56 -10.54 -14.07
CA HIS A 293 1.83 -10.15 -14.69
C HIS A 293 1.75 -10.06 -16.21
N LYS A 294 1.27 -11.11 -16.87
CA LYS A 294 1.19 -11.17 -18.33
C LYS A 294 0.28 -10.07 -18.89
N ALA A 295 -0.89 -9.87 -18.29
CA ALA A 295 -1.84 -8.84 -18.69
C ALA A 295 -1.29 -7.42 -18.50
N SER A 296 -0.55 -7.21 -17.41
CA SER A 296 0.14 -5.96 -17.09
C SER A 296 1.30 -5.66 -18.06
N ALA A 297 2.02 -6.68 -18.52
CA ALA A 297 3.16 -6.53 -19.43
C ALA A 297 2.75 -6.34 -20.91
N ALA A 298 1.62 -6.92 -21.30
CA ALA A 298 1.05 -6.82 -22.65
C ALA A 298 0.33 -5.48 -22.87
N PRO A 299 0.11 -5.05 -24.13
CA PRO A 299 -0.81 -3.96 -24.42
C PRO A 299 -2.19 -4.23 -23.83
N ASN A 300 -2.71 -3.21 -23.15
CA ASN A 300 -4.00 -3.19 -22.47
C ASN A 300 -4.56 -1.76 -22.51
N GLY A 301 -5.85 -1.60 -22.18
CA GLY A 301 -6.56 -0.34 -22.33
C GLY A 301 -5.93 0.84 -21.56
N LEU A 302 -5.26 0.62 -20.44
CA LEU A 302 -4.53 1.68 -19.71
C LEU A 302 -3.22 2.05 -20.41
N SER A 303 -2.44 1.04 -20.82
CA SER A 303 -1.17 1.28 -21.53
C SER A 303 -1.36 1.95 -22.90
N GLU A 304 -2.44 1.63 -23.60
CA GLU A 304 -2.82 2.28 -24.86
C GLU A 304 -3.22 3.75 -24.67
N ARG A 305 -3.71 4.09 -23.47
CA ARG A 305 -3.99 5.47 -23.05
C ARG A 305 -2.75 6.20 -22.50
N GLY A 306 -1.59 5.56 -22.49
CA GLY A 306 -0.32 6.15 -22.07
C GLY A 306 0.04 5.94 -20.60
N PHE A 307 -0.74 5.17 -19.83
CA PHE A 307 -0.40 4.86 -18.43
C PHE A 307 0.37 3.54 -18.33
N PRO A 308 1.62 3.55 -17.82
CA PRO A 308 2.40 2.32 -17.71
C PRO A 308 1.74 1.36 -16.70
N THR A 309 1.56 0.11 -17.11
CA THR A 309 1.00 -0.96 -16.27
C THR A 309 2.05 -1.99 -15.85
N ALA A 310 3.31 -1.79 -16.21
CA ALA A 310 4.43 -2.57 -15.72
C ALA A 310 5.72 -1.74 -15.80
N ALA A 311 6.61 -1.91 -14.82
CA ALA A 311 7.93 -1.31 -14.85
C ALA A 311 8.85 -2.08 -15.79
N VAL A 312 9.80 -1.39 -16.45
CA VAL A 312 10.74 -2.01 -17.39
C VAL A 312 12.06 -2.30 -16.67
N LEU A 313 12.50 -3.55 -16.71
CA LEU A 313 13.79 -4.01 -16.17
C LEU A 313 14.91 -3.85 -17.20
N GLY A 314 16.17 -3.80 -16.75
CA GLY A 314 17.33 -3.63 -17.63
C GLY A 314 18.45 -2.72 -17.09
N GLY A 315 18.42 -2.41 -15.79
CA GLY A 315 19.38 -1.55 -15.10
C GLY A 315 19.06 -1.48 -13.61
N ASP A 316 19.54 -0.43 -12.92
CA ASP A 316 19.13 -0.15 -11.55
C ASP A 316 17.81 0.62 -11.57
N LEU A 317 16.71 -0.08 -11.26
CA LEU A 317 15.37 0.50 -11.19
C LEU A 317 14.95 0.64 -9.72
N SER A 318 14.67 1.87 -9.29
CA SER A 318 14.17 2.19 -7.95
C SER A 318 12.66 2.42 -7.96
N ILE A 319 11.93 1.73 -7.09
CA ILE A 319 10.50 1.92 -6.85
C ILE A 319 10.32 2.40 -5.42
N ARG A 320 9.77 3.60 -5.22
CA ARG A 320 9.72 4.27 -3.93
C ARG A 320 8.31 4.57 -3.47
N SER A 321 8.09 4.47 -2.17
CA SER A 321 6.87 4.86 -1.47
C SER A 321 7.22 5.38 -0.08
N VAL A 322 6.36 6.23 0.47
CA VAL A 322 6.47 6.72 1.84
C VAL A 322 5.16 6.48 2.56
N ILE A 323 5.22 5.88 3.74
CA ILE A 323 4.05 5.72 4.62
C ILE A 323 4.31 6.43 5.95
N GLY A 324 3.27 6.96 6.56
CA GLY A 324 3.41 7.65 7.85
C GLY A 324 2.09 8.09 8.45
N ALA A 325 2.17 8.83 9.54
CA ALA A 325 1.00 9.38 10.21
C ALA A 325 1.31 10.69 10.92
N VAL A 326 0.33 11.59 10.96
CA VAL A 326 0.42 12.85 11.71
C VAL A 326 -0.78 13.01 12.64
N ASP A 327 -0.62 13.79 13.71
CA ASP A 327 -1.70 14.16 14.63
C ASP A 327 -2.83 14.87 13.87
N TRP A 328 -4.01 14.88 14.46
CA TRP A 328 -5.20 15.50 13.91
C TRP A 328 -4.98 16.98 13.60
N ILE A 329 -5.35 17.36 12.38
CA ILE A 329 -5.35 18.74 11.91
C ILE A 329 -6.81 19.21 11.88
N VAL A 330 -7.05 20.47 12.21
CA VAL A 330 -8.40 21.06 12.11
C VAL A 330 -8.91 20.91 10.67
N GLY A 331 -10.13 20.40 10.49
CA GLY A 331 -10.73 20.13 9.17
C GLY A 331 -10.15 18.93 8.42
N ALA A 332 -9.43 18.02 9.09
CA ALA A 332 -8.80 16.85 8.48
C ALA A 332 -9.78 15.90 7.76
N GLU A 333 -11.08 16.01 8.01
CA GLU A 333 -12.14 15.36 7.24
C GLU A 333 -12.11 15.73 5.75
N THR A 334 -11.42 16.80 5.37
CA THR A 334 -11.26 17.22 3.98
C THR A 334 -9.85 17.77 3.77
N VAL A 335 -8.90 16.88 3.47
CA VAL A 335 -7.56 17.29 3.01
C VAL A 335 -7.67 17.72 1.55
N ARG A 336 -7.33 18.98 1.28
CA ARG A 336 -7.45 19.59 -0.05
C ARG A 336 -6.17 19.51 -0.85
N GLU A 337 -5.04 19.56 -0.17
CA GLU A 337 -3.74 19.62 -0.83
C GLU A 337 -2.64 19.08 0.08
N ILE A 338 -1.75 18.29 -0.51
CA ILE A 338 -0.45 17.95 0.08
C ILE A 338 0.64 18.34 -0.91
N LYS A 339 1.62 19.11 -0.44
CA LYS A 339 2.77 19.54 -1.23
C LYS A 339 4.06 19.29 -0.47
N ALA A 340 5.04 18.72 -1.16
CA ALA A 340 6.41 18.71 -0.69
C ALA A 340 7.09 20.04 -1.05
N GLY A 341 7.79 20.66 -0.10
CA GLY A 341 8.53 21.90 -0.33
C GLY A 341 9.61 22.13 0.74
N GLY A 342 10.83 22.47 0.31
CA GLY A 342 11.94 22.70 1.25
C GLY A 342 12.29 21.44 2.06
N LYS A 343 12.18 21.54 3.40
CA LYS A 343 12.42 20.43 4.36
C LYS A 343 11.13 19.82 4.92
N GLY A 344 9.97 20.14 4.32
CA GLY A 344 8.66 19.82 4.90
C GLY A 344 7.63 19.30 3.89
N LEU A 345 6.58 18.73 4.45
CA LEU A 345 5.34 18.37 3.79
C LEU A 345 4.25 19.28 4.35
N ILE A 346 3.65 20.08 3.49
CA ILE A 346 2.53 20.97 3.85
C ILE A 346 1.24 20.22 3.56
N ILE A 347 0.40 20.08 4.57
CA ILE A 347 -0.93 19.46 4.50
C ILE A 347 -1.96 20.56 4.73
N ARG A 348 -2.78 20.85 3.71
CA ARG A 348 -3.87 21.82 3.78
C ARG A 348 -5.20 21.12 3.84
N THR A 349 -6.01 21.51 4.80
CA THR A 349 -7.38 21.03 4.96
C THR A 349 -8.37 22.11 4.54
N ALA A 350 -9.66 21.89 4.77
CA ALA A 350 -10.67 22.93 4.59
C ALA A 350 -10.46 24.13 5.52
N ASP A 351 -9.99 23.90 6.74
CA ASP A 351 -10.03 24.84 7.86
C ASP A 351 -8.66 25.03 8.56
N GLY A 352 -7.59 24.45 8.01
CA GLY A 352 -6.29 24.43 8.66
C GLY A 352 -5.13 24.05 7.73
N GLU A 353 -3.93 24.18 8.28
CA GLU A 353 -2.68 23.82 7.62
C GLU A 353 -1.73 23.25 8.68
N ALA A 354 -0.95 22.24 8.31
CA ALA A 354 0.18 21.75 9.10
C ALA A 354 1.41 21.55 8.22
N GLU A 355 2.58 21.79 8.79
CA GLU A 355 3.86 21.46 8.19
C GLU A 355 4.55 20.39 9.05
N VAL A 356 4.98 19.31 8.41
CA VAL A 356 5.72 18.22 9.07
C VAL A 356 7.02 17.95 8.35
N ASN A 357 8.06 17.52 9.10
CA ASN A 357 9.36 17.24 8.51
C ASN A 357 9.25 16.15 7.44
N PHE A 358 9.81 16.43 6.26
CA PHE A 358 9.75 15.52 5.13
C PHE A 358 10.93 15.73 4.18
N ASP A 359 11.50 14.63 3.68
CA ASP A 359 12.49 14.67 2.61
C ASP A 359 11.81 14.79 1.24
N GLY A 360 11.62 16.03 0.80
CA GLY A 360 11.02 16.35 -0.50
C GLY A 360 11.78 15.78 -1.71
N SER A 361 13.04 15.40 -1.54
CA SER A 361 13.85 14.83 -2.63
C SER A 361 13.65 13.33 -2.83
N PHE A 362 13.07 12.62 -1.85
CA PHE A 362 12.98 11.16 -1.89
C PHE A 362 12.08 10.64 -3.03
N LEU A 363 10.96 11.34 -3.28
CA LEU A 363 9.94 10.98 -4.29
C LEU A 363 10.00 11.84 -5.57
N ALA A 364 10.96 12.77 -5.66
CA ALA A 364 11.08 13.75 -6.75
C ALA A 364 11.43 13.13 -8.11
#